data_AF-A0A7W3ZW11-F1
#
_entry.id   AF-A0A7W3ZW11-F1
#
_cell.length_a   1.000
_cell.length_b   1.000
_cell.length_c   1.000
_cell.angle_alpha   90.00
_cell.angle_beta   90.00
_cell.angle_gamma   90.00
#
_symmetry.space_group_name_H-M   'P 1'
#
loop_
_entity.id
_entity.type
_entity.pdbx_description
1 polymer ?
#
loop_
_entity_poly.entity_id
_entity_poly.type
_entity_poly.pdbx_seq_one_letter_code
_entity_poly.pdbx_strand_id
1 'polypeptide(L)'
;SYEAQIKGRETELGTARANLAYTRITAPMDGTVVAVVAEEGRTVNANQTAPTIVMLARLDVVTVNAEISEADVVKIKAGMPVYFTTLGDPDRKYHATLRQINPAPASIANENSSSSSSSSSSSSSSAVYYNALFDVE
;
A
#
# COMPACT_ATOMS: atom_id res chain seq x y z
N SER A 1 -3.74 -10.32 -48.18
CA SER A 1 -3.04 -9.04 -47.89
C SER A 1 -3.99 -7.98 -47.35
N TYR A 2 -5.19 -7.79 -47.92
CA TYR A 2 -6.15 -6.79 -47.44
C TYR A 2 -6.69 -7.04 -46.02
N GLU A 3 -6.98 -8.29 -45.64
CA GLU A 3 -7.41 -8.60 -44.26
C GLU A 3 -6.35 -8.25 -43.20
N ALA A 4 -5.07 -8.44 -43.52
CA ALA A 4 -3.98 -8.06 -42.63
C ALA A 4 -3.87 -6.53 -42.48
N GLN A 5 -4.14 -5.78 -43.54
CA GLN A 5 -4.18 -4.31 -43.49
C GLN A 5 -5.40 -3.81 -42.69
N ILE A 6 -6.57 -4.43 -42.84
CA ILE A 6 -7.77 -4.09 -42.07
C ILE A 6 -7.54 -4.36 -40.59
N LYS A 7 -7.01 -5.54 -40.24
CA LYS A 7 -6.68 -5.89 -38.86
C LYS A 7 -5.62 -4.95 -38.26
N GLY A 8 -4.62 -4.56 -39.05
CA GLY A 8 -3.63 -3.55 -38.66
C GLY A 8 -4.28 -2.20 -38.34
N ARG A 9 -5.16 -1.71 -39.22
CA ARG A 9 -5.90 -0.45 -39.00
C ARG A 9 -6.83 -0.52 -37.79
N GLU A 10 -7.48 -1.65 -37.53
CA GLU A 10 -8.30 -1.86 -36.35
C GLU A 10 -7.47 -1.80 -35.06
N THR A 11 -6.28 -2.39 -35.05
CA THR A 11 -5.37 -2.30 -33.90
C THR A 11 -4.85 -0.89 -33.67
N GLU A 12 -4.51 -0.14 -34.74
CA GLU A 12 -4.12 1.28 -34.63
C GLU A 12 -5.23 2.12 -34.02
N LEU A 13 -6.47 1.90 -34.47
CA LEU A 13 -7.65 2.61 -33.98
C LEU A 13 -7.96 2.24 -32.53
N GLY A 14 -7.77 0.98 -32.13
CA GLY A 14 -7.82 0.53 -30.75
C GLY A 14 -6.80 1.24 -29.86
N THR A 15 -5.54 1.33 -30.31
CA THR A 15 -4.45 2.02 -29.60
C THR A 15 -4.72 3.52 -29.47
N ALA A 16 -5.20 4.17 -30.54
CA ALA A 16 -5.57 5.58 -30.50
C ALA A 16 -6.70 5.88 -29.51
N ARG A 17 -7.71 5.00 -29.42
CA ARG A 17 -8.78 5.10 -28.42
C ARG A 17 -8.28 4.90 -27.00
N ALA A 18 -7.37 3.94 -26.78
CA ALA A 18 -6.75 3.72 -25.47
C ALA A 18 -5.93 4.95 -25.01
N ASN A 19 -5.15 5.55 -25.91
CA ASN A 19 -4.39 6.77 -25.62
C ASN A 19 -5.31 7.95 -25.25
N LEU A 20 -6.46 8.08 -25.90
CA LEU A 20 -7.46 9.08 -25.53
C LEU A 20 -8.05 8.78 -24.14
N ALA A 21 -8.34 7.52 -23.83
CA ALA A 21 -8.84 7.12 -22.52
C ALA A 21 -7.84 7.47 -21.39
N TYR A 22 -6.53 7.33 -21.62
CA TYR A 22 -5.49 7.72 -20.65
C TYR A 22 -5.43 9.23 -20.37
N THR A 23 -6.06 10.09 -21.19
CA THR A 23 -6.17 11.53 -20.90
C THR A 23 -7.17 11.85 -19.79
N ARG A 24 -8.12 10.93 -19.51
CA ARG A 24 -9.08 11.06 -18.43
C ARG A 24 -8.68 10.15 -17.28
N ILE A 25 -8.25 10.76 -16.19
CA ILE A 25 -7.92 10.05 -14.96
C ILE A 25 -9.24 9.69 -14.28
N THR A 26 -9.49 8.39 -14.11
CA THR A 26 -10.64 7.86 -13.39
C THR A 26 -10.15 7.16 -12.12
N ALA A 27 -10.97 7.19 -11.07
CA ALA A 27 -10.62 6.52 -9.83
C ALA A 27 -10.60 5.00 -10.06
N PRO A 28 -9.54 4.28 -9.64
CA PRO A 28 -9.47 2.83 -9.78
C PRO A 28 -10.41 2.08 -8.81
N MET A 29 -10.90 2.76 -7.78
CA MET A 29 -11.77 2.19 -6.74
C MET A 29 -12.61 3.29 -6.07
N ASP A 30 -13.75 2.89 -5.52
CA ASP A 30 -14.56 3.74 -4.64
C ASP A 30 -13.81 4.00 -3.32
N GLY A 31 -13.80 5.25 -2.87
CA GLY A 31 -13.09 5.67 -1.67
C GLY A 31 -13.16 7.18 -1.47
N THR A 32 -12.57 7.64 -0.37
CA THR A 32 -12.45 9.06 -0.04
C THR A 32 -11.09 9.57 -0.51
N VAL A 33 -11.05 10.80 -1.04
CA VAL A 33 -9.79 11.47 -1.40
C VAL A 33 -9.06 11.87 -0.12
N VAL A 34 -7.87 11.31 0.10
CA VAL A 34 -7.05 11.57 1.30
C VAL A 34 -5.97 12.60 1.02
N ALA A 35 -5.44 12.64 -0.20
CA ALA A 35 -4.45 13.63 -0.60
C ALA A 35 -4.54 13.95 -2.10
N VAL A 36 -4.36 15.23 -2.44
CA VAL A 36 -4.14 15.71 -3.81
C VAL A 36 -2.68 16.14 -3.87
N VAL A 37 -1.86 15.38 -4.60
CA VAL A 37 -0.39 15.58 -4.62
C VAL A 37 0.04 16.45 -5.80
N ALA A 38 -0.78 16.50 -6.86
CA ALA A 38 -0.54 17.35 -8.02
C ALA A 38 -1.49 18.56 -8.02
N GLU A 39 -0.92 19.76 -7.92
CA GLU A 39 -1.64 21.02 -8.10
C GLU A 39 -1.88 21.30 -9.60
N GLU A 40 -3.02 21.93 -9.91
CA GLU A 40 -3.35 22.34 -11.27
C GLU A 40 -2.29 23.32 -11.82
N GLY A 41 -1.75 23.05 -13.01
CA GLY A 41 -0.84 23.96 -13.71
C GLY A 41 0.66 23.63 -13.68
N ARG A 42 1.09 22.53 -13.03
CA ARG A 42 2.47 22.04 -13.14
C ARG A 42 2.67 21.11 -14.34
N THR A 43 3.79 21.30 -15.05
CA THR A 43 4.22 20.39 -16.13
C THR A 43 4.58 19.03 -15.54
N VAL A 44 3.74 18.02 -15.78
CA VAL A 44 4.05 16.63 -15.42
C VAL A 44 4.86 15.98 -16.53
N ASN A 45 6.07 15.51 -16.22
CA ASN A 45 6.83 14.67 -17.13
C ASN A 45 6.57 13.19 -16.80
N ALA A 46 5.58 12.60 -17.48
CA ALA A 46 5.17 11.21 -17.25
C ALA A 46 6.14 10.16 -17.83
N ASN A 47 7.22 10.57 -18.52
CA ASN A 47 8.13 9.65 -19.20
C ASN A 47 9.14 8.94 -18.28
N GLN A 48 9.37 9.41 -17.04
CA GLN A 48 10.42 8.86 -16.17
C GLN A 48 9.90 8.30 -14.84
N THR A 49 8.84 8.89 -14.27
CA THR A 49 8.15 8.39 -13.09
C THR A 49 6.67 8.70 -13.24
N ALA A 50 5.78 7.72 -13.05
CA ALA A 50 4.34 7.96 -13.02
C ALA A 50 3.99 8.79 -11.77
N PRO A 51 3.56 10.06 -11.89
CA PRO A 51 3.25 10.87 -10.72
C PRO A 51 1.93 10.39 -10.10
N THR A 52 1.89 10.27 -8.77
CA THR A 52 0.64 10.10 -8.03
C THR A 52 -0.10 11.42 -8.04
N ILE A 53 -1.31 11.46 -8.59
CA ILE A 53 -2.10 12.69 -8.74
C ILE A 53 -3.08 12.82 -7.57
N VAL A 54 -3.81 11.73 -7.29
CA VAL A 54 -4.76 11.64 -6.17
C VAL A 54 -4.52 10.34 -5.41
N MET A 55 -4.52 10.41 -4.07
CA MET A 55 -4.55 9.25 -3.20
C MET A 55 -5.97 9.03 -2.69
N LEU A 56 -6.54 7.87 -2.99
CA LEU A 56 -7.85 7.45 -2.48
C LEU A 56 -7.65 6.39 -1.38
N ALA A 57 -8.47 6.47 -0.34
CA ALA A 57 -8.53 5.43 0.70
C ALA A 57 -9.97 5.06 1.02
N ARG A 58 -10.19 3.79 1.36
CA ARG A 58 -11.44 3.35 2.00
C ARG A 58 -11.29 3.53 3.51
N LEU A 59 -12.23 4.25 4.11
CA LEU A 59 -12.23 4.53 5.54
C LEU A 59 -13.17 3.60 6.33
N ASP A 60 -13.91 2.74 5.63
CA ASP A 60 -14.93 1.86 6.24
C ASP A 60 -14.31 0.74 7.08
N VAL A 61 -13.10 0.29 6.75
CA VAL A 61 -12.38 -0.75 7.47
C VAL A 61 -10.94 -0.31 7.68
N VAL A 62 -10.52 -0.24 8.94
CA VAL A 62 -9.15 0.14 9.30
C VAL A 62 -8.36 -1.14 9.58
N THR A 63 -7.32 -1.37 8.79
CA THR A 63 -6.34 -2.44 9.08
C THR A 63 -5.22 -1.87 9.95
N VAL A 64 -5.07 -2.43 11.14
CA VAL A 64 -4.01 -2.08 12.08
C VAL A 64 -2.83 -3.05 11.90
N ASN A 65 -1.63 -2.49 11.80
CA ASN A 65 -0.38 -3.26 11.81
C ASN A 65 0.22 -3.22 13.21
N ALA A 66 0.34 -4.38 13.86
CA ALA A 66 1.02 -4.52 15.15
C ALA A 66 2.33 -5.29 14.98
N GLU A 67 3.40 -4.75 15.57
CA GLU A 67 4.72 -5.37 15.60
C GLU A 67 4.80 -6.37 16.77
N ILE A 68 5.14 -7.61 16.45
CA ILE A 68 5.22 -8.72 17.41
C ILE A 68 6.66 -9.23 17.41
N SER A 69 7.24 -9.41 18.59
CA SER A 69 8.57 -10.02 18.73
C SER A 69 8.58 -11.47 18.24
N GLU A 70 9.66 -11.89 17.56
CA GLU A 70 9.88 -13.28 17.13
C GLU A 70 9.65 -14.32 18.25
N ALA A 71 9.96 -13.99 19.50
CA ALA A 71 9.77 -14.90 20.63
C ALA A 71 8.28 -15.28 20.86
N ASP A 72 7.35 -14.39 20.48
CA ASP A 72 5.92 -14.58 20.72
C ASP A 72 5.12 -14.93 19.47
N VAL A 73 5.70 -14.78 18.26
CA VAL A 73 5.02 -15.11 17.00
C VAL A 73 4.57 -16.57 16.94
N VAL A 74 5.30 -17.48 17.58
CA VAL A 74 5.00 -18.93 17.61
C VAL A 74 3.69 -19.26 18.34
N LYS A 75 3.28 -18.40 19.29
CA LYS A 75 2.08 -18.62 20.12
C LYS A 75 0.81 -18.04 19.49
N ILE A 76 0.96 -17.21 18.45
CA ILE A 76 -0.12 -16.41 17.88
C ILE A 76 -0.58 -17.04 16.57
N LYS A 77 -1.89 -17.08 16.35
CA LYS A 77 -2.53 -17.69 15.17
C LYS A 77 -3.60 -16.79 14.60
N ALA A 78 -3.80 -16.87 13.28
CA ALA A 78 -4.95 -16.25 12.62
C ALA A 78 -6.27 -16.69 13.28
N GLY A 79 -7.20 -15.75 13.44
CA GLY A 79 -8.49 -15.95 14.11
C GLY A 79 -8.49 -15.71 15.62
N MET A 80 -7.36 -15.36 16.23
CA MET A 80 -7.34 -15.03 17.66
C MET A 80 -8.04 -13.69 17.95
N PRO A 81 -8.82 -13.59 19.04
CA PRO A 81 -9.39 -12.32 19.47
C PRO A 81 -8.26 -11.42 20.00
N VAL A 82 -8.24 -10.18 19.53
CA VAL A 82 -7.30 -9.15 19.96
C VAL A 82 -8.07 -7.91 20.37
N TYR A 83 -7.42 -7.05 21.16
CA TYR A 83 -7.94 -5.71 21.41
C TYR A 83 -6.80 -4.70 21.38
N PHE A 84 -7.12 -3.46 21.03
CA PHE A 84 -6.20 -2.34 21.14
C PHE A 84 -6.93 -1.12 21.72
N THR A 85 -6.15 -0.15 22.16
CA THR A 85 -6.60 1.15 22.64
C THR A 85 -5.85 2.23 21.87
N THR A 86 -6.45 3.41 21.69
CA THR A 86 -5.77 4.53 21.06
C THR A 86 -5.27 5.50 22.13
N LEU A 87 -4.21 6.27 21.84
CA LEU A 87 -3.70 7.26 22.82
C LEU A 87 -4.74 8.34 23.16
N GLY A 88 -5.68 8.61 22.25
CA GLY A 88 -6.74 9.59 22.48
C GLY A 88 -7.89 9.09 23.37
N ASP A 89 -8.01 7.77 23.54
CA ASP A 89 -9.07 7.15 24.35
C ASP A 89 -8.58 5.82 24.94
N PRO A 90 -7.85 5.86 26.08
CA PRO A 90 -7.28 4.66 26.69
C PRO A 90 -8.33 3.77 27.37
N ASP A 91 -9.51 4.30 27.69
CA ASP A 91 -10.57 3.56 28.37
C ASP A 91 -11.39 2.71 27.37
N ARG A 92 -11.42 3.11 26.11
CA ARG A 92 -12.14 2.39 25.06
C ARG A 92 -11.27 1.29 24.44
N LYS A 93 -11.67 0.04 24.67
CA LYS A 93 -11.08 -1.15 24.04
C LYS A 93 -11.79 -1.45 22.72
N TYR A 94 -11.01 -1.47 21.64
CA TYR A 94 -11.47 -1.88 20.32
C TYR A 94 -11.17 -3.37 20.17
N HIS A 95 -12.21 -4.18 20.05
CA HIS A 95 -12.08 -5.62 19.82
C HIS A 95 -11.98 -5.91 18.33
N ALA A 96 -11.04 -6.77 17.95
CA ALA A 96 -10.81 -7.18 16.58
C ALA A 96 -10.37 -8.65 16.53
N THR A 97 -10.33 -9.23 15.33
CA THR A 97 -9.82 -10.58 15.10
C THR A 97 -8.55 -10.52 14.27
N LEU A 98 -7.53 -11.26 14.71
CA LEU A 98 -6.28 -11.39 13.97
C LEU A 98 -6.53 -11.99 12.59
N ARG A 99 -6.29 -11.24 11.51
CA ARG A 99 -6.47 -11.73 10.14
C ARG A 99 -5.33 -12.67 9.76
N GLN A 100 -4.11 -12.17 9.88
CA GLN A 100 -2.91 -12.90 9.46
C GLN A 100 -1.64 -12.29 10.10
N ILE A 101 -0.59 -13.11 10.20
CA ILE A 101 0.78 -12.67 10.47
C ILE A 101 1.57 -12.69 9.15
N ASN A 102 2.20 -11.59 8.79
CA ASN A 102 3.08 -11.53 7.63
C ASN A 102 4.36 -12.34 7.90
N PRO A 103 4.73 -13.28 7.03
CA PRO A 103 5.91 -14.12 7.23
C PRO A 103 7.22 -13.36 6.98
N ALA A 104 7.17 -12.24 6.26
CA ALA A 104 8.33 -11.37 6.07
C ALA A 104 8.51 -10.46 7.30
N PRO A 105 9.66 -10.51 7.98
CA PRO A 105 9.93 -9.61 9.09
C PRO A 105 10.02 -8.15 8.61
N ALA A 106 9.66 -7.22 9.49
CA ALA A 106 9.64 -5.78 9.20
C ALA A 106 11.03 -5.25 8.75
N SER A 107 12.12 -5.87 9.21
CA SER A 107 13.49 -5.50 8.83
C SER A 107 13.73 -5.62 7.32
N ILE A 108 13.21 -6.66 6.66
CA ILE A 108 13.38 -6.85 5.21
C ILE A 108 12.62 -5.77 4.42
N ALA A 109 11.47 -5.32 4.93
CA ALA A 109 10.70 -4.27 4.26
C ALA A 109 11.42 -2.91 4.28
N ASN A 110 12.19 -2.63 5.33
CA ASN A 110 12.85 -1.34 5.53
C ASN A 110 14.21 -1.21 4.82
N GLU A 111 14.86 -2.33 4.48
CA GLU A 111 16.15 -2.35 3.75
C GLU A 111 16.06 -1.79 2.32
N ASN A 112 14.85 -1.72 1.74
CA ASN A 112 14.65 -1.25 0.36
C ASN A 112 14.40 0.27 0.23
N SER A 113 14.27 1.00 1.34
CA SER A 113 13.97 2.45 1.36
C SER A 113 15.14 3.34 1.77
N SER A 114 16.29 2.78 2.15
CA SER A 114 17.44 3.56 2.63
C SER A 114 18.63 3.49 1.68
N SER A 115 18.50 4.13 0.50
CA SER A 115 19.68 4.72 -0.13
C SER A 115 20.10 5.95 0.69
N SER A 116 21.33 5.90 1.22
CA SER A 116 22.11 6.98 1.85
C SER A 116 21.71 7.46 3.24
N SER A 117 22.34 6.88 4.27
CA SER A 117 23.15 7.63 5.24
C SER A 117 23.91 6.68 6.15
N SER A 118 25.24 6.79 6.13
CA SER A 118 26.20 6.16 7.04
C SER A 118 25.95 6.55 8.50
N SER A 119 25.91 5.59 9.43
CA SER A 119 26.83 5.50 10.58
C SER A 119 26.35 4.57 11.71
N SER A 120 27.34 3.98 12.38
CA SER A 120 27.36 3.35 13.70
C SER A 120 26.94 1.86 13.83
N SER A 121 27.99 1.04 13.81
CA SER A 121 28.08 -0.27 14.45
C SER A 121 27.58 -0.24 15.90
N SER A 122 26.45 -0.88 16.16
CA SER A 122 26.14 -1.44 17.47
C SER A 122 25.70 -2.89 17.30
N SER A 123 26.56 -3.81 17.71
CA SER A 123 26.26 -5.23 17.86
C SER A 123 25.27 -5.42 19.01
N SER A 124 24.02 -5.04 18.78
CA SER A 124 22.88 -5.48 19.58
C SER A 124 22.11 -6.47 18.73
N SER A 125 21.77 -7.62 19.31
CA SER A 125 20.93 -8.63 18.65
C SER A 125 19.71 -7.92 18.08
N SER A 126 19.67 -7.73 16.76
CA SER A 126 18.56 -7.05 16.11
C SER A 126 17.31 -7.88 16.40
N ALA A 127 16.44 -7.37 17.27
CA ALA A 127 15.20 -8.04 17.60
C ALA A 127 14.37 -8.10 16.31
N VAL A 128 14.07 -9.31 15.86
CA VAL A 128 13.25 -9.53 14.67
C VAL A 128 11.79 -9.34 15.08
N TYR A 129 11.07 -8.51 14.32
CA TYR A 129 9.65 -8.27 14.51
C TYR A 129 8.85 -8.74 13.31
N TYR A 130 7.69 -9.32 13.58
CA TYR A 130 6.69 -9.76 12.62
C TYR A 130 5.49 -8.82 12.65
N ASN A 131 4.92 -8.54 11.48
CA ASN A 131 3.73 -7.69 11.38
C ASN A 131 2.47 -8.56 11.44
N ALA A 132 1.63 -8.32 12.44
CA ALA A 132 0.28 -8.85 12.50
C ALA A 132 -0.72 -7.82 11.98
N LEU A 133 -1.66 -8.30 11.17
CA LEU A 133 -2.75 -7.50 10.62
C LEU A 133 -4.07 -7.93 11.24
N PHE A 134 -4.86 -6.96 11.68
CA PHE A 134 -6.23 -7.16 12.10
C PHE A 134 -7.09 -5.98 11.64
N ASP A 135 -8.36 -6.27 11.40
CA ASP A 135 -9.32 -5.28 10.93
C ASP A 135 -10.22 -4.83 12.05
N VAL A 136 -10.56 -3.55 12.01
CA VAL A 136 -11.42 -2.89 12.97
C VAL A 136 -12.57 -2.26 12.19
N GLU A 137 -13.79 -2.59 12.61
CA GLU A 137 -15.04 -1.97 12.17
C GLU A 137 -15.43 -0.80 13.09
#